data_AF-A0A1F7X4B4-F1
#
_entry.id   AF-A0A1F7X4B4-F1
#
_cell.length_a   1.000
_cell.length_b   1.000
_cell.length_c   1.000
_cell.angle_alpha   90.00
_cell.angle_beta   90.00
_cell.angle_gamma   90.00
#
_symmetry.space_group_name_H-M   'P 1'
#
loop_
_entity.id
_entity.type
_entity.pdbx_description
1 polymer ?
#
loop_
_entity_poly.entity_id
_entity_poly.type
_entity_poly.pdbx_seq_one_letter_code
_entity_poly.pdbx_strand_id
1 'polypeptide(L)'
;MKRLSPNEKWNRFNKKLEELMKSNDFYGLGVIYQEMANFLNNEGKDSKEMLNKAHEMKLTHHRNYIKNLRYDSPICVGVEVRCTDDSCRSCKSLQGKVFDFDKAIETNPLPVRNCSHEYGCRCVYLPVAN
;
A
#
# COMPACT_ATOMS: atom_id res chain seq x y z
N MET A 1 19.52 -1.56 22.99
CA MET A 1 18.83 -0.34 22.49
C MET A 1 17.81 0.12 23.52
N LYS A 2 17.70 1.43 23.80
CA LYS A 2 16.70 1.98 24.72
C LYS A 2 15.30 1.88 24.09
N ARG A 3 14.32 1.37 24.82
CA ARG A 3 12.90 1.34 24.39
C ARG A 3 12.36 2.77 24.38
N LEU A 4 11.78 3.18 23.26
CA LEU A 4 11.15 4.49 23.12
C LEU A 4 9.83 4.54 23.90
N SER A 5 9.54 5.69 24.50
CA SER A 5 8.23 6.04 25.04
C SER A 5 7.19 6.17 23.91
N PRO A 6 5.89 6.07 24.23
CA PRO A 6 4.80 6.31 23.28
C PRO A 6 4.94 7.63 22.51
N ASN A 7 5.23 8.73 23.21
CA ASN A 7 5.39 10.05 22.60
C ASN A 7 6.60 10.10 21.66
N GLU A 8 7.73 9.51 22.04
CA GLU A 8 8.91 9.43 21.16
C GLU A 8 8.62 8.62 19.89
N LYS A 9 7.84 7.53 19.99
CA LYS A 9 7.43 6.74 18.82
C LYS A 9 6.51 7.56 17.90
N TRP A 10 5.52 8.22 18.47
CA TRP A 10 4.59 9.05 17.70
C TRP A 10 5.31 10.19 16.96
N ASN A 11 6.24 10.87 17.63
CA ASN A 11 7.06 11.91 17.03
C ASN A 11 7.91 11.37 15.86
N ARG A 12 8.40 10.13 15.94
CA ARG A 12 9.11 9.49 14.82
C ARG A 12 8.19 9.23 13.63
N PHE A 13 6.96 8.78 13.86
CA PHE A 13 5.98 8.62 12.79
C PHE A 13 5.71 9.95 12.08
N ASN A 14 5.43 11.02 12.84
CA ASN A 14 5.16 12.34 12.28
C ASN A 14 6.33 12.86 11.44
N LYS A 15 7.57 12.76 11.96
CA LYS A 15 8.76 13.14 11.20
C LYS A 15 8.87 12.35 9.89
N LYS A 16 8.59 11.04 9.92
CA LYS A 16 8.66 10.21 8.73
C LYS A 16 7.56 10.54 7.72
N LEU A 17 6.35 10.85 8.19
CA LEU A 17 5.26 11.33 7.34
C LEU A 17 5.66 12.63 6.62
N GLU A 18 6.25 13.60 7.32
CA GLU A 18 6.71 14.85 6.71
C GLU A 18 7.75 14.62 5.61
N GLU A 19 8.72 13.73 5.84
CA GLU A 19 9.73 13.36 4.84
C GLU A 19 9.08 12.76 3.58
N LEU A 20 8.17 11.80 3.78
CA LEU A 20 7.52 11.08 2.68
C LEU A 20 6.50 11.95 1.91
N MET A 21 5.84 12.89 2.60
CA MET A 21 4.97 13.89 1.97
C MET A 21 5.77 14.80 1.03
N LYS A 22 6.98 15.24 1.44
CA LYS A 22 7.85 16.07 0.60
C LYS A 22 8.30 15.36 -0.67
N SER A 23 8.47 14.04 -0.63
CA SER A 23 8.87 13.23 -1.79
C SER A 23 7.70 12.64 -2.57
N ASN A 24 6.45 12.90 -2.17
CA ASN A 24 5.25 12.25 -2.73
C ASN A 24 5.33 10.70 -2.72
N ASP A 25 5.99 10.11 -1.71
CA ASP A 25 6.11 8.66 -1.59
C ASP A 25 4.85 8.06 -0.94
N PHE A 26 3.81 7.90 -1.76
CA PHE A 26 2.54 7.34 -1.32
C PHE A 26 2.62 5.90 -0.81
N TYR A 27 3.58 5.10 -1.28
CA TYR A 27 3.75 3.74 -0.74
C TYR A 27 4.29 3.80 0.68
N GLY A 28 5.38 4.57 0.88
CA GLY A 28 5.95 4.83 2.20
C GLY A 28 4.93 5.42 3.16
N LEU A 29 4.15 6.42 2.74
CA LEU A 29 3.08 7.01 3.56
C LEU A 29 2.08 5.93 4.02
N GLY A 30 1.69 5.05 3.10
CA GLY A 30 0.81 3.93 3.42
C GLY A 30 1.39 2.95 4.43
N VAL A 31 2.71 2.71 4.41
CA VAL A 31 3.41 1.89 5.41
C VAL A 31 3.38 2.57 6.78
N ILE A 32 3.72 3.85 6.86
CA ILE A 32 3.77 4.56 8.15
C ILE A 32 2.39 4.66 8.80
N TYR A 33 1.35 4.96 8.03
CA TYR A 33 -0.01 4.96 8.57
C TYR A 33 -0.46 3.58 9.07
N GLN A 34 -0.03 2.49 8.42
CA GLN A 34 -0.30 1.14 8.92
C GLN A 34 0.43 0.86 10.24
N GLU A 35 1.69 1.29 10.36
CA GLU A 35 2.45 1.16 11.61
C GLU A 35 1.82 1.98 12.74
N MET A 36 1.34 3.19 12.45
CA MET A 36 0.58 4.01 13.40
C MET A 36 -0.71 3.33 13.84
N ALA A 37 -1.44 2.70 12.90
CA ALA A 37 -2.64 1.94 13.22
C ALA A 37 -2.33 0.76 14.16
N ASN A 38 -1.28 -0.01 13.87
CA ASN A 38 -0.84 -1.12 14.70
C ASN A 38 -0.40 -0.64 16.09
N PHE A 39 0.29 0.50 16.15
CA PHE A 39 0.69 1.12 17.40
C PHE A 39 -0.54 1.50 18.27
N LEU A 40 -1.55 2.14 17.69
CA LEU A 40 -2.79 2.49 18.39
C LEU A 40 -3.56 1.24 18.87
N ASN A 41 -3.70 0.22 18.02
CA ASN A 41 -4.34 -1.05 18.40
C ASN A 41 -3.64 -1.72 19.57
N ASN A 42 -2.30 -1.73 19.59
CA ASN A 42 -1.51 -2.29 20.68
C ASN A 42 -1.68 -1.52 22.00
N GLU A 43 -2.11 -0.24 21.94
CA GLU A 43 -2.47 0.56 23.11
C GLU A 43 -3.98 0.47 23.46
N GLY A 44 -4.75 -0.35 22.75
CA GLY A 44 -6.21 -0.46 22.94
C GLY A 44 -6.98 0.77 22.45
N LYS A 45 -6.39 1.58 21.56
CA LYS A 45 -6.99 2.79 21.00
C LYS A 45 -7.58 2.53 19.61
N ASP A 46 -8.55 3.35 19.21
CA ASP A 46 -9.09 3.31 17.84
C ASP A 46 -7.99 3.62 16.82
N SER A 47 -7.92 2.79 15.78
CA SER A 47 -6.93 2.87 14.70
C SER A 47 -7.56 3.06 13.32
N LYS A 48 -8.89 3.15 13.24
CA LYS A 48 -9.64 3.15 11.98
C LYS A 48 -9.21 4.26 11.03
N GLU A 49 -8.98 5.47 11.56
CA GLU A 49 -8.50 6.60 10.74
C GLU A 49 -7.15 6.30 10.09
N MET A 50 -6.21 5.74 10.84
CA MET A 50 -4.88 5.41 10.35
C MET A 50 -4.94 4.27 9.33
N LEU A 51 -5.81 3.27 9.52
CA LEU A 51 -6.05 2.20 8.54
C LEU A 51 -6.62 2.75 7.22
N ASN A 52 -7.58 3.69 7.28
CA ASN A 52 -8.13 4.32 6.09
C ASN A 52 -7.06 5.10 5.33
N LYS A 53 -6.26 5.91 6.03
CA LYS A 53 -5.14 6.63 5.43
C LYS A 53 -4.11 5.68 4.81
N ALA A 54 -3.77 4.58 5.48
CA ALA A 54 -2.87 3.57 4.94
C ALA A 54 -3.37 3.00 3.61
N HIS A 55 -4.66 2.67 3.54
CA HIS A 55 -5.30 2.17 2.32
C HIS A 55 -5.31 3.23 1.21
N GLU A 56 -5.73 4.47 1.51
CA GLU A 56 -5.82 5.56 0.54
C GLU A 56 -4.46 5.90 -0.09
N MET A 57 -3.40 5.92 0.71
CA MET A 57 -2.05 6.19 0.21
C MET A 57 -1.56 5.06 -0.70
N LYS A 58 -1.72 3.78 -0.32
CA LYS A 58 -1.36 2.64 -1.18
C LYS A 58 -2.20 2.59 -2.46
N LEU A 59 -3.48 2.91 -2.39
CA LEU A 59 -4.35 3.02 -3.57
C LEU A 59 -3.86 4.10 -4.53
N THR A 60 -3.47 5.25 -3.99
CA THR A 60 -2.92 6.36 -4.78
C THR A 60 -1.61 5.97 -5.46
N HIS A 61 -0.70 5.31 -4.74
CA HIS A 61 0.53 4.76 -5.30
C HIS A 61 0.24 3.84 -6.51
N HIS A 62 -0.64 2.86 -6.36
CA HIS A 62 -0.97 1.93 -7.43
C HIS A 62 -1.65 2.58 -8.63
N ARG A 63 -2.57 3.53 -8.40
CA ARG A 63 -3.20 4.29 -9.48
C ARG A 63 -2.20 5.10 -10.27
N ASN A 64 -1.27 5.77 -9.59
CA ASN A 64 -0.22 6.54 -10.24
C ASN A 64 0.72 5.61 -11.03
N TYR A 65 1.10 4.46 -10.46
CA TYR A 65 1.89 3.46 -11.16
C TYR A 65 1.24 2.98 -12.46
N ILE A 66 -0.03 2.59 -12.42
CA ILE A 66 -0.76 2.11 -13.61
C ILE A 66 -0.87 3.22 -14.66
N LYS A 67 -1.20 4.45 -14.24
CA LYS A 67 -1.29 5.59 -15.15
C LYS A 67 0.03 5.87 -15.85
N ASN A 68 1.13 5.96 -15.10
CA ASN A 68 2.45 6.20 -15.67
C ASN A 68 2.83 5.07 -16.63
N LEU A 69 2.63 3.82 -16.22
CA LEU A 69 2.94 2.66 -17.08
C LEU A 69 2.18 2.69 -18.41
N ARG A 70 0.90 3.10 -18.41
CA ARG A 70 0.07 3.23 -19.62
C ARG A 70 0.62 4.26 -20.60
N TYR A 71 1.19 5.36 -20.13
CA TYR A 71 1.68 6.44 -20.99
C TYR A 71 3.17 6.30 -21.35
N ASP A 72 3.96 5.74 -20.44
CA ASP A 72 5.42 5.69 -20.57
C ASP A 72 5.91 4.42 -21.28
N SER A 73 5.06 3.38 -21.41
CA SER A 73 5.45 2.09 -21.98
C SER A 73 4.47 1.61 -23.08
N PRO A 74 4.74 1.91 -24.36
CA PRO A 74 3.85 1.54 -25.47
C PRO A 74 3.78 0.03 -25.73
N ILE A 75 4.72 -0.76 -25.19
CA ILE A 75 4.73 -2.23 -25.30
C ILE A 75 3.90 -2.92 -24.22
N CYS A 76 3.55 -2.20 -23.15
CA CYS A 76 2.78 -2.76 -22.05
C CYS A 76 1.29 -2.71 -22.39
N VAL A 77 0.61 -3.85 -22.23
CA VAL A 77 -0.82 -3.98 -22.51
C VAL A 77 -1.67 -4.09 -21.24
N GLY A 78 -1.02 -4.24 -20.09
CA GLY A 78 -1.70 -4.36 -18.81
C GLY A 78 -0.75 -4.63 -17.66
N VAL A 79 -1.32 -5.15 -16.58
CA VAL A 79 -0.62 -5.46 -15.34
C VAL A 79 -1.05 -6.80 -14.77
N GLU A 80 -0.11 -7.51 -14.16
CA GLU A 80 -0.33 -8.72 -13.41
C GLU A 80 -0.18 -8.46 -11.91
N VAL A 81 -1.09 -8.99 -11.10
CA VAL A 81 -0.97 -8.92 -9.64
C VAL A 81 0.06 -9.93 -9.14
N ARG A 82 1.05 -9.45 -8.40
CA ARG A 82 2.02 -10.27 -7.66
C ARG A 82 1.89 -10.06 -6.16
N CYS A 83 1.81 -11.17 -5.45
CA CYS A 83 1.78 -11.24 -4.01
C CYS A 83 3.16 -11.63 -3.46
N THR A 84 3.47 -11.17 -2.25
CA THR A 84 4.62 -11.68 -1.47
C THR A 84 4.34 -13.12 -1.00
N ASP A 85 5.39 -13.85 -0.60
CA ASP A 85 5.26 -15.24 -0.17
C ASP A 85 4.31 -15.41 1.03
N ASP A 86 4.43 -14.51 2.00
CA ASP A 86 3.64 -14.39 3.23
C ASP A 86 2.32 -13.61 3.08
N SER A 87 1.89 -13.33 1.85
CA SER A 87 0.59 -12.67 1.62
C SER A 87 -0.58 -13.53 2.12
N CYS A 88 -1.59 -12.87 2.69
CA CYS A 88 -2.79 -13.52 3.20
C CYS A 88 -3.64 -14.18 2.08
N ARG A 89 -4.60 -15.04 2.46
CA ARG A 89 -5.49 -15.75 1.52
C ARG A 89 -6.24 -14.80 0.58
N SER A 90 -6.73 -13.66 1.08
CA SER A 90 -7.42 -12.65 0.27
C SER A 90 -6.52 -12.13 -0.85
N CYS A 91 -5.26 -11.82 -0.52
CA CYS A 91 -4.27 -11.39 -1.50
C CYS A 91 -3.94 -12.49 -2.51
N LYS A 92 -3.63 -13.70 -2.03
CA LYS A 92 -3.28 -14.85 -2.89
C LYS A 92 -4.38 -15.21 -3.89
N SER A 93 -5.66 -14.88 -3.61
CA SER A 93 -6.76 -15.07 -4.57
C SER A 93 -6.64 -14.20 -5.84
N LEU A 94 -5.77 -13.19 -5.82
CA LEU A 94 -5.46 -12.34 -6.97
C LEU A 94 -4.10 -12.67 -7.61
N GLN A 95 -3.30 -13.58 -7.02
CA GLN A 95 -1.98 -13.94 -7.54
C GLN A 95 -2.08 -14.36 -9.02
N GLY A 96 -1.30 -13.70 -9.87
CA GLY A 96 -1.22 -13.99 -11.29
C GLY A 96 -2.41 -13.53 -12.13
N LYS A 97 -3.39 -12.83 -11.55
CA LYS A 97 -4.46 -12.23 -12.34
C LYS A 97 -3.92 -11.07 -13.15
N VAL A 98 -4.23 -11.08 -14.44
CA VAL A 98 -3.88 -10.03 -15.41
C VAL A 98 -5.10 -9.15 -15.64
N PHE A 99 -4.85 -7.83 -15.69
CA PHE A 99 -5.83 -6.81 -16.00
C PHE A 99 -5.27 -5.90 -17.09
N ASP A 100 -6.09 -5.51 -18.05
CA ASP A 100 -5.79 -4.32 -18.84
C ASP A 100 -5.80 -3.07 -17.94
N PHE A 101 -5.26 -1.97 -18.44
CA PHE A 101 -5.12 -0.75 -17.65
C PHE A 101 -6.47 -0.15 -17.20
N ASP A 102 -7.48 -0.18 -18.06
CA ASP A 102 -8.78 0.41 -17.76
C ASP A 102 -9.48 -0.39 -16.64
N LYS A 103 -9.42 -1.72 -16.72
CA LYS A 103 -9.98 -2.60 -15.70
C LYS A 103 -9.25 -2.48 -14.37
N ALA A 104 -7.92 -2.35 -14.39
CA ALA A 104 -7.13 -2.16 -13.18
C ALA A 104 -7.48 -0.84 -12.46
N ILE A 105 -7.67 0.26 -13.21
CA ILE A 105 -8.06 1.58 -12.67
C ILE A 105 -9.51 1.57 -12.15
N GLU A 106 -10.44 0.97 -12.90
CA GLU A 106 -11.85 0.88 -12.51
C GLU A 106 -12.01 0.07 -11.21
N THR A 107 -11.46 -1.15 -11.20
CA THR A 107 -11.73 -2.11 -10.11
C THR A 107 -10.81 -1.95 -8.91
N ASN A 108 -9.68 -1.25 -9.06
CA ASN A 108 -8.65 -1.08 -8.03
C ASN A 108 -8.34 -2.38 -7.25
N PRO A 109 -7.87 -3.47 -7.92
CA PRO A 109 -7.59 -4.74 -7.26
C PRO A 109 -6.64 -4.64 -6.07
N LEU A 110 -5.68 -3.72 -6.15
CA LEU A 110 -4.71 -3.39 -5.12
C LEU A 110 -4.89 -1.94 -4.62
N PRO A 111 -4.72 -1.69 -3.30
CA PRO A 111 -4.48 -2.67 -2.25
C PRO A 111 -5.73 -3.53 -1.98
N VAL A 112 -5.54 -4.78 -1.55
CA VAL A 112 -6.66 -5.67 -1.25
C VAL A 112 -7.37 -5.19 0.02
N ARG A 113 -8.64 -4.78 -0.12
CA ARG A 113 -9.44 -4.19 0.98
C ARG A 113 -9.49 -5.06 2.24
N ASN A 114 -9.56 -6.38 2.08
CA ASN A 114 -9.62 -7.34 3.19
C ASN A 114 -8.25 -8.03 3.43
N CYS A 115 -7.15 -7.33 3.17
CA CYS A 115 -5.83 -7.81 3.54
C CYS A 115 -5.70 -7.88 5.06
N SER A 116 -5.31 -9.05 5.59
CA SER A 116 -5.13 -9.27 7.03
C SER A 116 -3.66 -9.23 7.47
N HIS A 117 -2.75 -8.83 6.58
CA HIS A 117 -1.33 -8.78 6.91
C HIS A 117 -1.02 -7.60 7.84
N GLU A 118 -0.16 -7.79 8.84
CA GLU A 118 0.16 -6.75 9.84
C GLU A 118 0.73 -5.46 9.22
N TYR A 119 1.57 -5.57 8.18
CA TYR A 119 2.09 -4.44 7.40
C TYR A 119 1.14 -3.93 6.28
N GLY A 120 -0.13 -4.33 6.32
CA GLY A 120 -1.12 -4.04 5.30
C GLY A 120 -0.81 -4.75 3.97
N CYS A 121 -1.57 -4.44 2.92
CA CYS A 121 -1.33 -5.03 1.60
C CYS A 121 0.07 -4.63 1.07
N ARG A 122 0.86 -5.63 0.67
CA ARG A 122 2.22 -5.48 0.08
C ARG A 122 2.31 -6.05 -1.34
N CYS A 123 1.16 -6.43 -1.92
CA CYS A 123 1.11 -6.89 -3.29
C CYS A 123 1.38 -5.73 -4.25
N VAL A 124 1.87 -6.07 -5.44
CA VAL A 124 2.28 -5.11 -6.47
C VAL A 124 1.69 -5.49 -7.83
N TYR A 125 1.71 -4.53 -8.73
CA TYR A 125 1.50 -4.78 -10.16
C TYR A 125 2.85 -4.94 -10.84
N LEU A 126 2.96 -5.97 -11.70
CA LEU A 126 4.03 -6.07 -12.67
C LEU A 126 3.49 -5.78 -14.07
N PRO A 127 4.26 -5.12 -14.93
CA PRO A 127 3.84 -4.86 -16.31
C PRO A 127 3.75 -6.17 -17.10
N VAL A 128 2.75 -6.26 -17.97
CA VAL A 128 2.63 -7.35 -18.95
C VAL A 128 2.80 -6.74 -20.34
N ALA A 129 3.77 -7.28 -21.09
CA ALA A 129 4.01 -6.92 -22.48
C ALA A 129 3.39 -7.96 -23.43
N ASN A 130 3.05 -7.52 -24.64
CA ASN A 130 2.69 -8.39 -25.75
C ASN A 130 3.93 -8.95 -26.46
#